data_AF-A0A840Q4L7-F1
#
_entry.id   AF-A0A840Q4L7-F1
#
_cell.length_a   1.000
_cell.length_b   1.000
_cell.length_c   1.000
_cell.angle_alpha   90.00
_cell.angle_beta   90.00
_cell.angle_gamma   90.00
#
_symmetry.space_group_name_H-M   'P 1'
#
loop_
_entity.id
_entity.type
_entity.pdbx_description
1 polymer ?
#
loop_
_entity_poly.entity_id
_entity_poly.type
_entity_poly.pdbx_seq_one_letter_code
_entity_poly.pdbx_strand_id
1 'polypeptide(L)'
;MQVGGSGRPVPKNGNNYNGCAFLGEAGNAQFGVALRVVPEGINSFMHKVNSSPESETAYEINGFGAVQGQLAGGESLGCDVFVDAAEGQTLWINMMLQTPGGMNNQQMCDRAKQAAEAAVTTLQSS
;
A
#
# COMPACT_ATOMS: atom_id res chain seq x y z
N MET A 1 15.79 6.67 17.90
CA MET A 1 15.19 6.13 16.67
C MET A 1 14.70 4.74 17.00
N GLN A 2 13.40 4.55 17.26
CA GLN A 2 12.90 3.26 17.74
C GLN A 2 12.81 2.33 16.53
N VAL A 3 13.84 1.51 16.37
CA VAL A 3 13.88 0.43 15.39
C VAL A 3 12.86 -0.60 15.87
N GLY A 4 11.70 -0.64 15.21
CA GLY A 4 10.65 -1.63 15.48
C GLY A 4 11.13 -3.01 15.08
N GLY A 5 11.78 -3.70 16.01
CA GLY A 5 12.05 -5.12 15.92
C GLY A 5 10.75 -5.92 15.98
N SER A 6 10.66 -6.93 15.12
CA SER A 6 9.66 -8.01 15.11
C SER A 6 8.19 -7.58 15.12
N GLY A 7 7.64 -7.37 13.92
CA GLY A 7 6.28 -7.82 13.59
C GLY A 7 5.10 -6.94 14.03
N ARG A 8 5.30 -5.82 14.72
CA ARG A 8 4.19 -4.93 15.14
C ARG A 8 4.12 -3.67 14.27
N PRO A 9 2.93 -3.30 13.75
CA PRO A 9 2.77 -2.03 13.06
C PRO A 9 3.15 -0.85 13.95
N VAL A 10 3.93 0.09 13.40
CA VAL A 10 4.35 1.31 14.08
C VAL A 10 3.51 2.48 13.56
N PRO A 11 2.86 3.26 14.44
CA PRO A 11 2.14 4.47 14.04
C PRO A 11 3.06 5.47 13.32
N LYS A 12 2.53 6.10 12.27
CA LYS A 12 3.18 7.16 11.51
C LYS A 12 2.31 8.41 11.60
N ASN A 13 2.80 9.40 12.35
CA ASN A 13 2.15 10.70 12.51
C ASN A 13 2.99 11.78 11.80
N GLY A 14 2.33 12.67 11.06
CA GLY A 14 2.86 14.01 10.76
C GLY A 14 3.92 14.17 9.67
N ASN A 15 4.34 13.13 8.96
CA ASN A 15 5.39 13.27 7.91
C ASN A 15 4.95 12.96 6.48
N ASN A 16 3.65 12.75 6.21
CA ASN A 16 3.03 12.82 4.88
C ASN A 16 1.50 12.59 5.00
N TYR A 17 1.08 11.54 5.71
CA TYR A 17 -0.31 11.25 6.10
C TYR A 17 -0.32 10.39 7.36
N ASN A 18 -1.41 10.41 8.14
CA ASN A 18 -1.56 9.56 9.31
C ASN A 18 -1.73 8.10 8.90
N GLY A 19 -1.11 7.18 9.64
CA GLY A 19 -1.15 5.78 9.28
C GLY A 19 -0.31 4.86 10.15
N CYS A 20 -0.03 3.67 9.63
CA CYS A 20 0.77 2.64 10.27
C CYS A 20 1.76 2.06 9.26
N ALA A 21 2.90 1.58 9.72
CA ALA A 21 3.85 0.86 8.87
C ALA A 21 4.35 -0.41 9.54
N PHE A 22 4.57 -1.45 8.74
CA PHE A 22 5.04 -2.76 9.14
C PHE A 22 6.25 -3.13 8.29
N LEU A 23 7.23 -3.81 8.90
CA LEU A 23 8.35 -4.41 8.20
C LEU A 23 8.18 -5.92 8.25
N GLY A 24 8.36 -6.56 7.10
CA GLY A 24 8.20 -8.00 6.91
C GLY A 24 9.36 -8.62 6.16
N GLU A 25 9.46 -9.93 6.30
CA GLU A 25 10.45 -10.75 5.60
C GLU A 25 9.75 -11.99 5.03
N ALA A 26 10.15 -12.42 3.83
CA ALA A 26 9.66 -13.64 3.19
C ALA A 26 10.76 -14.27 2.34
N GLY A 27 11.28 -15.42 2.77
CA GLY A 27 12.47 -16.01 2.14
C GLY A 27 13.66 -15.07 2.27
N ASN A 28 14.26 -14.69 1.14
CA ASN A 28 15.35 -13.71 1.08
C ASN A 28 14.87 -12.26 0.94
N ALA A 29 13.57 -12.00 0.84
CA ALA A 29 13.04 -10.67 0.59
C ALA A 29 12.68 -9.94 1.88
N GLN A 30 13.23 -8.75 2.07
CA GLN A 30 12.81 -7.79 3.09
C GLN A 30 11.92 -6.73 2.43
N PHE A 31 10.84 -6.35 3.11
CA PHE A 31 9.86 -5.39 2.59
C PHE A 31 9.21 -4.57 3.69
N GLY A 32 8.67 -3.42 3.32
CA GLY A 32 7.82 -2.60 4.16
C GLY A 32 6.41 -2.50 3.58
N VAL A 33 5.40 -2.51 4.45
CA VAL A 33 4.02 -2.16 4.09
C VAL A 33 3.62 -0.95 4.91
N ALA A 34 3.12 0.09 4.27
CA ALA A 34 2.55 1.25 4.93
C ALA A 34 1.07 1.39 4.57
N LEU A 35 0.24 1.73 5.55
CA LEU A 35 -1.14 2.14 5.37
C LEU A 35 -1.30 3.59 5.78
N ARG A 36 -1.99 4.38 4.97
CA ARG A 36 -2.18 5.81 5.18
C ARG A 36 -3.57 6.26 4.77
N VAL A 37 -4.17 7.13 5.56
CA VAL A 37 -5.42 7.82 5.20
C VAL A 37 -5.07 9.12 4.50
N VAL A 38 -5.40 9.19 3.21
CA VAL A 38 -5.10 10.33 2.34
C VAL A 38 -6.39 11.13 2.14
N PRO A 39 -6.44 12.44 2.47
CA PRO A 39 -7.61 13.30 2.25
C PRO A 39 -7.70 13.79 0.79
N GLU A 40 -7.52 12.86 -0.16
CA GLU A 40 -7.61 13.10 -1.61
C GLU A 40 -8.26 11.86 -2.25
N GLY A 41 -9.06 12.07 -3.31
CA GLY A 41 -9.66 10.97 -4.07
C GLY A 41 -8.63 10.21 -4.92
N ILE A 42 -8.94 8.94 -5.24
CA ILE A 42 -8.00 7.98 -5.86
C ILE A 42 -7.27 8.58 -7.06
N ASN A 43 -8.00 9.07 -8.07
CA ASN A 43 -7.39 9.55 -9.33
C ASN A 43 -6.42 10.72 -9.11
N SER A 44 -6.78 11.67 -8.25
CA SER A 44 -5.92 12.80 -7.90
C SER A 44 -4.63 12.32 -7.23
N PHE A 45 -4.78 11.37 -6.31
CA PHE A 45 -3.66 10.88 -5.53
C PHE A 45 -2.72 9.97 -6.35
N MET A 46 -3.27 9.08 -7.19
CA MET A 46 -2.51 8.23 -8.10
C MET A 46 -1.64 9.04 -9.06
N HIS A 47 -2.21 10.12 -9.61
CA HIS A 47 -1.44 11.05 -10.44
C HIS A 47 -0.31 11.72 -9.65
N LYS A 48 -0.58 12.15 -8.41
CA LYS A 48 0.39 12.79 -7.53
C LYS A 48 1.55 11.87 -7.12
N VAL A 49 1.31 10.58 -6.93
CA VAL A 49 2.36 9.60 -6.63
C VAL A 49 3.02 9.02 -7.88
N ASN A 50 2.65 9.51 -9.07
CA ASN A 50 3.21 9.07 -10.34
C ASN A 50 3.00 7.57 -10.59
N SER A 51 1.79 7.07 -10.30
CA SER A 51 1.35 5.73 -10.69
C SER A 51 1.42 5.57 -12.21
N SER A 52 1.96 4.43 -12.65
CA SER A 52 2.08 4.04 -14.04
C SER A 52 0.74 3.49 -14.55
N PRO A 53 0.06 4.13 -15.53
CA PRO A 53 -1.21 3.67 -16.05
C PRO A 53 -1.18 2.24 -16.62
N GLU A 54 -0.05 1.83 -17.19
CA GLU A 54 0.15 0.48 -17.73
C GLU A 54 0.26 -0.61 -16.65
N SER A 55 0.53 -0.23 -15.41
CA SER A 55 0.58 -1.14 -14.26
C SER A 55 -0.75 -1.20 -13.48
N GLU A 56 -1.71 -0.35 -13.85
CA GLU A 56 -2.95 -0.20 -13.10
C GLU A 56 -3.90 -1.36 -13.32
N THR A 57 -4.50 -1.84 -12.24
CA THR A 57 -5.58 -2.83 -12.31
C THR A 57 -6.64 -2.47 -11.28
N ALA A 58 -7.85 -2.19 -11.78
CA ALA A 58 -9.01 -1.93 -10.95
C ALA A 58 -9.69 -3.24 -10.52
N TYR A 59 -10.14 -3.29 -9.28
CA TYR A 59 -10.88 -4.40 -8.70
C TYR A 59 -11.69 -3.93 -7.48
N GLU A 60 -12.32 -4.87 -6.78
CA GLU A 60 -13.10 -4.59 -5.58
C GLU A 60 -12.51 -5.33 -4.38
N ILE A 61 -12.52 -4.68 -3.21
CA ILE A 61 -12.17 -5.27 -1.91
C ILE A 61 -13.38 -5.11 -1.00
N ASN A 62 -14.09 -6.20 -0.70
CA ASN A 62 -15.25 -6.22 0.19
C ASN A 62 -16.30 -5.11 -0.09
N GLY A 63 -16.63 -4.84 -1.35
CA GLY A 63 -17.56 -3.76 -1.72
C GLY A 63 -16.94 -2.38 -1.92
N PHE A 64 -15.65 -2.19 -1.61
CA PHE A 64 -14.93 -0.95 -1.85
C PHE A 64 -14.18 -1.01 -3.17
N GLY A 65 -14.31 0.04 -3.99
CA GLY A 65 -13.52 0.20 -5.21
C GLY A 65 -12.04 0.30 -4.86
N ALA A 66 -11.20 -0.44 -5.59
CA ALA A 66 -9.77 -0.43 -5.40
C ALA A 66 -9.03 -0.40 -6.74
N VAL A 67 -7.87 0.23 -6.74
CA VAL A 67 -6.93 0.21 -7.87
C VAL A 67 -5.57 -0.14 -7.33
N GLN A 68 -4.90 -1.13 -7.91
CA GLN A 68 -3.46 -1.30 -7.71
C GLN A 68 -2.69 -0.56 -8.80
N GLY A 69 -1.45 -0.18 -8.50
CA GLY A 69 -0.53 0.38 -9.47
C GLY A 69 0.91 0.32 -8.96
N GLN A 70 1.85 0.63 -9.83
CA GLN A 70 3.28 0.71 -9.49
C GLN A 70 3.81 2.09 -9.91
N LEU A 71 4.89 2.53 -9.28
CA LEU A 71 5.54 3.79 -9.64
C LEU A 71 6.12 3.70 -11.06
N ALA A 72 5.83 4.66 -11.93
CA ALA A 72 6.40 4.69 -13.28
C ALA A 72 7.94 4.79 -13.25
N GLY A 73 8.61 3.86 -13.94
CA GLY A 73 10.07 3.69 -13.92
C GLY A 73 10.63 3.08 -12.62
N GLY A 74 9.75 2.69 -11.69
CA GLY A 74 10.06 2.11 -10.38
C GLY A 74 9.28 0.83 -10.10
N GLU A 75 8.83 0.13 -11.12
CA GLU A 75 7.90 -1.01 -11.01
C GLU A 75 8.52 -2.19 -10.25
N SER A 76 9.84 -2.28 -10.17
CA SER A 76 10.53 -3.31 -9.38
C SER A 76 10.70 -2.96 -7.89
N LEU A 77 10.27 -1.76 -7.47
CA LEU A 77 10.50 -1.25 -6.11
C LEU A 77 9.31 -1.46 -5.18
N GLY A 78 8.13 -1.77 -5.72
CA GLY A 78 6.93 -1.89 -4.91
C GLY A 78 5.64 -2.00 -5.69
N CYS A 79 4.54 -2.04 -4.95
CA CYS A 79 3.20 -1.95 -5.47
C CYS A 79 2.31 -1.17 -4.49
N ASP A 80 1.47 -0.32 -5.04
CA ASP A 80 0.50 0.49 -4.33
C ASP A 80 -0.91 -0.08 -4.54
N VAL A 81 -1.75 0.04 -3.51
CA VAL A 81 -3.19 -0.19 -3.60
C VAL A 81 -3.90 1.03 -3.03
N PHE A 82 -4.83 1.57 -3.80
CA PHE A 82 -5.65 2.72 -3.49
C PHE A 82 -7.08 2.23 -3.30
N VAL A 83 -7.65 2.43 -2.12
CA VAL A 83 -9.03 2.00 -1.80
C VAL A 83 -9.90 3.22 -1.55
N ASP A 84 -11.07 3.24 -2.16
CA ASP A 84 -12.09 4.28 -2.02
C ASP A 84 -12.86 4.07 -0.71
N ALA A 85 -12.22 4.38 0.40
CA ALA A 85 -12.76 4.08 1.73
C ALA A 85 -13.86 5.07 2.18
N ALA A 86 -13.83 6.31 1.68
CA ALA A 86 -14.81 7.35 1.97
C ALA A 86 -14.74 8.47 0.92
N GLU A 87 -15.82 9.24 0.78
CA GLU A 87 -15.88 10.34 -0.19
C GLU A 87 -14.71 11.33 -0.02
N GLY A 88 -13.94 11.53 -1.09
CA GLY A 88 -12.79 12.43 -1.10
C GLY A 88 -11.58 11.94 -0.29
N GLN A 89 -11.58 10.68 0.16
CA GLN A 89 -10.48 10.08 0.90
C GLN A 89 -10.05 8.75 0.28
N THR A 90 -8.74 8.52 0.22
CA THR A 90 -8.15 7.26 -0.23
C THR A 90 -7.46 6.59 0.94
N LEU A 91 -7.78 5.32 1.19
CA LEU A 91 -6.90 4.47 1.98
C LEU A 91 -5.79 3.96 1.06
N TRP A 92 -4.58 4.44 1.28
CA TRP A 92 -3.41 4.08 0.49
C TRP A 92 -2.57 3.05 1.22
N ILE A 93 -2.35 1.93 0.55
CA ILE A 93 -1.45 0.87 0.95
C ILE A 93 -0.24 0.93 0.02
N ASN A 94 0.95 1.06 0.59
CA ASN A 94 2.20 1.09 -0.15
C ASN A 94 3.07 -0.07 0.32
N MET A 95 3.36 -1.00 -0.57
CA MET A 95 4.35 -2.04 -0.33
C MET A 95 5.65 -1.68 -1.04
N MET A 96 6.75 -1.60 -0.29
CA MET A 96 8.09 -1.32 -0.80
C MET A 96 9.01 -2.52 -0.58
N LEU A 97 9.63 -2.98 -1.65
CA LEU A 97 10.66 -4.00 -1.60
C LEU A 97 12.00 -3.36 -1.21
N GLN A 98 12.63 -3.87 -0.15
CA GLN A 98 13.94 -3.40 0.31
C GLN A 98 15.08 -4.25 -0.23
N THR A 99 14.80 -5.48 -0.64
CA THR A 99 15.77 -6.39 -1.25
C THR A 99 15.54 -6.47 -2.76
N PRO A 100 16.36 -5.81 -3.60
CA PRO A 100 16.21 -5.87 -5.05
C PRO A 100 16.16 -7.32 -5.56
N GLY A 101 15.18 -7.62 -6.42
CA GLY A 101 14.99 -8.96 -6.97
C GLY A 101 14.47 -10.01 -5.98
N GLY A 102 14.19 -9.65 -4.72
CA GLY A 102 13.61 -10.55 -3.72
C GLY A 102 12.15 -10.92 -4.01
N MET A 103 11.43 -10.09 -4.76
CA MET A 103 10.06 -10.36 -5.22
C MET A 103 9.87 -9.87 -6.65
N ASN A 104 9.02 -10.56 -7.41
CA ASN A 104 8.51 -10.08 -8.69
C ASN A 104 7.27 -9.18 -8.50
N ASN A 105 6.87 -8.46 -9.54
CA ASN A 105 5.76 -7.50 -9.48
C ASN A 105 4.44 -8.12 -8.98
N GLN A 106 4.12 -9.34 -9.42
CA GLN A 106 2.91 -10.03 -8.97
C GLN A 106 2.94 -10.29 -7.46
N GLN A 107 4.04 -10.83 -6.94
CA GLN A 107 4.21 -11.07 -5.51
C GLN A 107 4.13 -9.77 -4.71
N MET A 108 4.60 -8.66 -5.28
CA MET A 108 4.53 -7.37 -4.63
C MET A 108 3.08 -6.86 -4.53
N CYS A 109 2.34 -6.91 -5.63
CA CYS A 109 0.94 -6.48 -5.66
C CYS A 109 0.02 -7.40 -4.86
N ASP A 110 0.24 -8.72 -4.87
CA ASP A 110 -0.52 -9.67 -4.05
C ASP A 110 -0.40 -9.33 -2.56
N ARG A 111 0.80 -8.95 -2.09
CA ARG A 111 1.01 -8.54 -0.70
C ARG A 111 0.36 -7.20 -0.38
N ALA A 112 0.45 -6.22 -1.27
CA ALA A 112 -0.22 -4.94 -1.10
C ALA A 112 -1.74 -5.13 -1.03
N LYS A 113 -2.30 -5.98 -1.89
CA LYS A 113 -3.71 -6.38 -1.89
C LYS A 113 -4.13 -7.05 -0.58
N GLN A 114 -3.35 -8.04 -0.10
CA GLN A 114 -3.64 -8.70 1.19
C GLN A 114 -3.66 -7.70 2.35
N ALA A 115 -2.74 -6.74 2.36
CA ALA A 115 -2.73 -5.69 3.38
C ALA A 115 -3.95 -4.76 3.27
N ALA A 116 -4.40 -4.46 2.04
CA ALA A 116 -5.62 -3.70 1.80
C ALA A 116 -6.87 -4.45 2.27
N GLU A 117 -6.99 -5.75 1.94
CA GLU A 117 -8.07 -6.63 2.39
C GLU A 117 -8.17 -6.67 3.92
N ALA A 118 -7.04 -6.84 4.61
CA ALA A 118 -7.00 -6.85 6.07
C ALA A 118 -7.46 -5.51 6.68
N ALA A 119 -7.06 -4.39 6.08
CA ALA A 119 -7.42 -3.06 6.57
C ALA A 119 -8.89 -2.73 6.35
N VAL A 120 -9.42 -3.01 5.16
CA VAL A 120 -10.84 -2.81 4.83
C VAL A 120 -11.73 -3.69 5.69
N THR A 121 -11.36 -4.95 5.90
CA THR A 121 -12.08 -5.87 6.81
C THR A 121 -12.15 -5.29 8.22
N THR A 122 -11.06 -4.68 8.70
CA THR A 122 -11.04 -4.02 10.01
C THR A 122 -12.00 -2.83 10.06
N LEU A 123 -12.04 -2.00 9.01
CA LEU A 123 -12.97 -0.85 8.91
C LEU A 123 -14.44 -1.27 8.92
N GLN A 124 -14.78 -2.41 8.31
CA GLN A 124 -16.16 -2.93 8.32
C GLN A 124 -16.58 -3.51 9.68
N SER A 125 -15.61 -3.85 10.54
CA SER A 125 -15.84 -4.44 11.86
C SER A 125 -15.94 -3.42 13.00
N SER A 126 -15.64 -2.15 12.74
CA SER A 126 -15.69 -1.03 13.70
C SER A 126 -16.98 -0.24 13.58
#